data_AF-A0A485A9X3-F1
#
_entry.id   AF-A0A485A9X3-F1
#
_cell.length_a   1.000
_cell.length_b   1.000
_cell.length_c   1.000
_cell.angle_alpha   90.00
_cell.angle_beta   90.00
_cell.angle_gamma   90.00
#
_symmetry.space_group_name_H-M   'P 1'
#
loop_
_entity.id
_entity.type
_entity.pdbx_description
1 polymer ?
#
loop_
_entity_poly.entity_id
_entity_poly.type
_entity_poly.pdbx_seq_one_letter_code
_entity_poly.pdbx_strand_id
1 'polypeptide(L)'
;MPPESVAGIGFDATCSLVVVGENGEPLAVGPSDDPDRNIIVWMDHRAIGQAEQINATGHAVLQYVGGRISPEMETPKILWLKENRPHIYEQARHFFDLADYLTWRATGDLARSVCTVTCKWTYLAHEQRWGCRLLPADWSGRSGRG
;
A
#
# COMPACT_ATOMS: atom_id res chain seq x y z
N MET A 1 -4.19 23.36 25.42
CA MET A 1 -5.40 22.52 25.38
C MET A 1 -5.05 21.16 25.92
N PRO A 2 -5.84 20.61 26.85
CA PRO A 2 -5.62 19.25 27.34
C PRO A 2 -6.06 18.20 26.27
N PRO A 3 -5.42 17.03 26.16
CA PRO A 3 -5.73 16.02 25.14
C PRO A 3 -7.21 15.62 25.07
N GLU A 4 -7.88 15.56 26.22
CA GLU A 4 -9.31 15.24 26.35
C GLU A 4 -10.25 16.28 25.73
N SER A 5 -9.75 17.46 25.36
CA SER A 5 -10.52 18.50 24.66
C SER A 5 -10.47 18.38 23.13
N VAL A 6 -9.73 17.41 22.59
CA VAL A 6 -9.61 17.16 21.16
C VAL A 6 -10.74 16.23 20.70
N ALA A 7 -11.69 16.76 19.93
CA ALA A 7 -12.84 15.99 19.42
C ALA A 7 -12.50 15.03 18.26
N GLY A 8 -11.35 15.21 17.60
CA GLY A 8 -10.92 14.34 16.50
C GLY A 8 -9.57 14.73 15.90
N ILE A 9 -8.97 13.79 15.16
CA ILE A 9 -7.72 13.94 14.42
C ILE A 9 -7.96 13.42 13.00
N GLY A 10 -7.53 14.17 11.99
CA GLY A 10 -7.58 13.75 10.60
C GLY A 10 -6.19 13.84 9.96
N PHE A 11 -5.86 12.88 9.11
CA PHE A 11 -4.59 12.87 8.37
C PHE A 11 -4.87 13.07 6.88
N ASP A 12 -4.15 14.00 6.27
CA ASP A 12 -4.06 14.15 4.82
C ASP A 12 -2.60 13.96 4.41
N ALA A 13 -2.37 13.04 3.47
CA ALA A 13 -1.03 12.69 3.03
C ALA A 13 -1.04 12.31 1.54
N THR A 14 0.09 12.57 0.89
CA THR A 14 0.32 12.13 -0.49
C THR A 14 0.45 10.61 -0.59
N CYS A 15 0.15 10.06 -1.77
CA CYS A 15 0.14 8.63 -2.10
C CYS A 15 1.52 7.95 -1.96
N SER A 16 1.98 7.77 -0.73
CA SER A 16 3.30 7.24 -0.41
C SER A 16 3.13 5.86 0.23
N LEU A 17 3.88 4.89 -0.27
CA LEU A 17 3.80 3.52 0.20
C LEU A 17 4.64 3.35 1.46
N VAL A 18 4.00 2.97 2.56
CA VAL A 18 4.66 2.62 3.82
C VAL A 18 4.72 1.10 3.95
N VAL A 19 5.89 0.57 4.27
CA VAL A 19 6.13 -0.87 4.41
C VAL A 19 6.44 -1.22 5.85
N VAL A 20 5.70 -2.20 6.37
CA VAL A 20 5.74 -2.57 7.78
C VAL A 20 5.80 -4.09 7.91
N GLY A 21 6.71 -4.57 8.74
CA GLY A 21 6.94 -5.96 9.08
C GLY A 21 6.08 -6.43 10.25
N GLU A 22 6.53 -7.47 10.92
CA GLU A 22 5.84 -8.06 12.06
C GLU A 22 5.82 -7.10 13.26
N ASN A 23 4.74 -7.13 14.03
CA ASN A 23 4.55 -6.26 15.21
C ASN A 23 4.70 -4.75 14.95
N GLY A 24 4.55 -4.30 13.70
CA GLY A 24 4.67 -2.88 13.37
C GLY A 24 6.10 -2.41 13.07
N GLU A 25 7.08 -3.31 12.95
CA GLU A 25 8.47 -2.92 12.64
C GLU A 25 8.58 -2.22 11.28
N PRO A 26 9.29 -1.09 11.19
CA PRO A 26 9.49 -0.42 9.91
C PRO A 26 10.56 -1.17 9.10
N LEU A 27 10.32 -1.37 7.80
CA LEU A 27 11.23 -2.10 6.92
C LEU A 27 11.93 -1.17 5.93
N ALA A 28 13.24 -1.34 5.77
CA ALA A 28 14.04 -0.48 4.90
C ALA A 28 13.69 -0.67 3.41
N VAL A 29 13.12 0.37 2.78
CA VAL A 29 12.76 0.36 1.35
C VAL A 29 13.72 1.19 0.49
N GLY A 30 14.61 1.96 1.13
CA GLY A 30 15.62 2.78 0.47
C GLY A 30 16.95 2.07 0.26
N PRO A 31 17.89 2.70 -0.48
CA PRO A 31 19.23 2.16 -0.72
C PRO A 31 20.15 2.22 0.52
N SER A 32 19.77 2.94 1.57
CA SER A 32 20.56 3.06 2.80
C SER A 32 20.40 1.88 3.75
N ASP A 33 19.50 0.94 3.45
CA ASP A 33 19.11 -0.17 4.32
C ASP A 33 18.72 0.27 5.75
N ASP A 34 18.24 1.52 5.84
CA ASP A 34 17.84 2.18 7.07
C ASP A 34 16.36 1.86 7.35
N PRO A 35 16.04 1.14 8.45
CA PRO A 35 14.66 0.77 8.77
C PRO A 35 13.79 1.99 9.08
N ASP A 36 14.35 3.12 9.52
CA ASP A 36 13.60 4.37 9.73
C ASP A 36 13.15 5.01 8.41
N ARG A 37 13.61 4.48 7.27
CA ARG A 37 13.20 4.87 5.92
C ARG A 37 12.35 3.78 5.29
N ASN A 38 11.15 3.59 5.84
CA ASN A 38 10.18 2.59 5.39
C ASN A 38 9.11 3.14 4.43
N ILE A 39 9.31 4.33 3.89
CA ILE A 39 8.36 5.03 3.03
C ILE A 39 8.96 5.20 1.62
N ILE A 40 8.24 4.73 0.60
CA ILE A 40 8.48 5.08 -0.80
C ILE A 40 7.56 6.25 -1.16
N VAL A 41 8.13 7.44 -1.30
CA VAL A 41 7.38 8.67 -1.59
C VAL A 41 6.65 8.59 -2.93
N TRP A 42 5.53 9.30 -3.06
CA TRP A 42 4.73 9.36 -4.30
C TRP A 42 5.58 9.69 -5.55
N MET A 43 6.48 10.69 -5.44
CA MET A 43 7.37 11.16 -6.52
C MET A 43 8.47 10.17 -6.91
N ASP A 44 8.59 9.06 -6.18
CA ASP A 44 9.57 8.02 -6.50
C ASP A 44 9.11 7.21 -7.73
N HIS A 45 9.85 7.39 -8.82
CA HIS A 45 9.57 6.76 -10.11
C HIS A 45 10.39 5.48 -10.35
N ARG A 46 10.99 4.87 -9.32
CA ARG A 46 11.76 3.61 -9.49
C ARG A 46 10.96 2.47 -10.11
N ALA A 47 9.63 2.51 -9.98
CA ALA A 47 8.70 1.49 -10.46
C ALA A 47 8.13 1.77 -11.87
N ILE A 48 8.75 2.63 -12.69
CA ILE A 48 8.33 2.88 -14.08
C ILE A 48 8.25 1.56 -14.88
N GLY A 49 9.29 0.73 -14.84
CA GLY A 49 9.31 -0.53 -15.59
C GLY A 49 8.18 -1.47 -15.18
N GLN A 50 7.90 -1.56 -13.87
CA GLN A 50 6.81 -2.37 -13.33
C GLN A 50 5.44 -1.79 -13.72
N ALA A 51 5.27 -0.48 -13.73
CA ALA A 51 4.04 0.15 -14.21
C ALA A 51 3.81 -0.14 -15.70
N GLU A 52 4.85 -0.08 -16.53
CA GLU A 52 4.76 -0.44 -17.95
C GLU A 52 4.44 -1.92 -18.16
N GLN A 53 5.06 -2.82 -17.41
CA GLN A 53 4.75 -4.25 -17.42
C GLN A 53 3.28 -4.51 -17.08
N ILE A 54 2.78 -3.90 -16.00
CA ILE A 54 1.37 -4.02 -15.60
C ILE A 54 0.46 -3.47 -16.70
N ASN A 55 0.77 -2.30 -17.26
CA ASN A 55 -0.01 -1.69 -18.34
C ASN A 55 -0.03 -2.56 -19.61
N ALA A 56 1.09 -3.21 -19.95
CA ALA A 56 1.20 -4.09 -21.11
C ALA A 56 0.32 -5.34 -20.99
N THR A 57 -0.07 -5.76 -19.79
CA THR A 57 -0.97 -6.91 -19.60
C THR A 57 -2.39 -6.65 -20.13
N GLY A 58 -2.81 -5.38 -20.27
CA GLY A 58 -4.18 -5.03 -20.65
C GLY A 58 -5.24 -5.57 -19.68
N HIS A 59 -4.87 -5.90 -18.44
CA HIS A 59 -5.75 -6.57 -17.50
C HIS A 59 -6.97 -5.70 -17.19
N ALA A 60 -8.16 -6.31 -17.06
CA ALA A 60 -9.43 -5.60 -16.82
C ALA A 60 -9.39 -4.68 -15.59
N VAL A 61 -8.48 -4.99 -14.66
CA VAL A 61 -8.22 -4.17 -13.47
C VAL A 61 -7.82 -2.72 -13.80
N LEU A 62 -7.17 -2.51 -14.94
CA LEU A 62 -6.73 -1.20 -15.41
C LEU A 62 -7.92 -0.26 -15.67
N GLN A 63 -9.09 -0.82 -15.99
CA GLN A 63 -10.32 -0.04 -16.21
C GLN A 63 -10.76 0.70 -14.94
N TYR A 64 -10.43 0.17 -13.76
CA TYR A 64 -10.77 0.79 -12.47
C TYR A 64 -9.83 1.92 -12.06
N VAL A 65 -8.70 2.09 -12.75
CA VAL A 65 -7.70 3.15 -12.49
C VAL A 65 -7.58 4.16 -13.64
N GLY A 66 -8.62 4.26 -14.49
CA GLY A 66 -8.63 5.19 -15.62
C GLY A 66 -7.91 4.69 -16.88
N GLY A 67 -7.70 3.38 -16.99
CA GLY A 67 -7.16 2.71 -18.18
C GLY A 67 -5.63 2.53 -18.18
N ARG A 68 -4.90 3.19 -17.27
CA ARG A 68 -3.44 3.05 -17.14
C ARG A 68 -2.99 3.26 -15.70
N ILE A 69 -2.14 2.37 -15.20
CA ILE A 69 -1.51 2.49 -13.88
C ILE A 69 -0.31 3.44 -13.97
N SER A 70 -0.21 4.37 -13.01
CA SER A 70 0.93 5.29 -12.86
C SER A 70 2.00 4.65 -11.97
N PRO A 71 3.31 4.87 -12.22
CA PRO A 71 4.38 4.42 -11.31
C PRO A 71 4.28 5.02 -9.90
N GLU A 72 3.52 6.10 -9.72
CA GLU A 72 3.32 6.76 -8.43
C GLU A 72 2.36 5.98 -7.52
N MET A 73 1.56 5.07 -8.09
CA MET A 73 0.62 4.20 -7.37
C MET A 73 1.35 3.10 -6.59
N GLU A 74 0.64 2.47 -5.66
CA GLU A 74 1.17 1.48 -4.74
C GLU A 74 1.48 0.15 -5.45
N THR A 75 0.63 -0.29 -6.39
CA THR A 75 0.79 -1.59 -7.05
C THR A 75 2.13 -1.73 -7.78
N PRO A 76 2.57 -0.77 -8.62
CA PRO A 76 3.89 -0.85 -9.25
C PRO A 76 5.04 -0.85 -8.23
N LYS A 77 4.93 -0.08 -7.15
CA LYS A 77 5.95 0.00 -6.09
C LYS A 77 6.07 -1.31 -5.31
N ILE A 78 4.95 -1.98 -5.03
CA ILE A 78 4.93 -3.31 -4.40
C ILE A 78 5.56 -4.35 -5.34
N LEU A 79 5.26 -4.30 -6.65
CA LEU A 79 5.90 -5.17 -7.63
C LEU A 79 7.41 -4.90 -7.70
N TRP A 80 7.83 -3.64 -7.68
CA TRP A 80 9.25 -3.28 -7.64
C TRP A 80 9.95 -3.85 -6.41
N LEU A 81 9.32 -3.77 -5.22
CA LEU A 81 9.87 -4.36 -3.99
C LEU A 81 10.01 -5.88 -4.10
N LYS A 82 9.01 -6.56 -4.68
CA LYS A 82 9.07 -8.01 -4.90
C LYS A 82 10.25 -8.42 -5.79
N GLU A 83 10.53 -7.65 -6.84
CA GLU A 83 11.57 -7.98 -7.82
C GLU A 83 12.97 -7.54 -7.39
N ASN A 84 13.11 -6.35 -6.78
CA ASN A 84 14.39 -5.74 -6.46
C ASN A 84 14.82 -5.97 -5.01
N ARG A 85 13.87 -6.17 -4.10
CA ARG A 85 14.12 -6.36 -2.65
C ARG A 85 13.24 -7.49 -2.08
N PRO A 86 13.35 -8.73 -2.59
CA PRO A 86 12.49 -9.84 -2.20
C PRO A 86 12.51 -10.12 -0.69
N HIS A 87 13.67 -9.97 -0.04
CA HIS A 87 13.80 -10.12 1.42
C HIS A 87 12.91 -9.14 2.22
N ILE A 88 12.78 -7.88 1.78
CA ILE A 88 11.88 -6.90 2.40
C ILE A 88 10.43 -7.27 2.12
N TYR A 89 10.14 -7.65 0.88
CA TYR A 89 8.79 -8.06 0.49
C TYR A 89 8.29 -9.27 1.29
N GLU A 90 9.16 -10.24 1.57
CA GLU A 90 8.84 -11.43 2.37
C GLU A 90 8.64 -11.11 3.87
N GLN A 91 9.41 -10.16 4.39
CA GLN A 91 9.28 -9.69 5.77
C GLN A 91 8.05 -8.81 5.97
N ALA A 92 7.63 -8.08 4.94
CA ALA A 92 6.46 -7.21 5.01
C ALA A 92 5.20 -7.98 5.42
N ARG A 93 4.50 -7.44 6.41
CA ARG A 93 3.16 -7.91 6.84
C ARG A 93 2.08 -6.96 6.37
N HIS A 94 2.39 -5.68 6.30
CA HIS A 94 1.47 -4.65 5.87
C HIS A 94 2.11 -3.66 4.90
N PHE A 95 1.32 -3.31 3.88
CA PHE A 95 1.57 -2.22 2.96
C PHE A 95 0.45 -1.20 3.18
N PHE A 96 0.82 0.01 3.56
CA PHE A 96 -0.13 1.09 3.84
C PHE A 96 0.11 2.25 2.87
N ASP A 97 -0.96 2.97 2.56
CA ASP A 97 -0.79 4.37 2.16
C ASP A 97 -0.43 5.20 3.38
N LEU A 98 0.28 6.31 3.20
CA LEU A 98 0.81 7.11 4.30
C LEU A 98 -0.30 7.67 5.20
N ALA A 99 -1.44 8.07 4.65
CA ALA A 99 -2.58 8.53 5.43
C ALA A 99 -3.16 7.41 6.32
N ASP A 100 -3.29 6.20 5.77
CA ASP A 100 -3.78 5.03 6.52
C ASP A 100 -2.76 4.61 7.60
N TYR A 101 -1.45 4.68 7.30
CA TYR A 101 -0.40 4.40 8.27
C TYR A 101 -0.42 5.36 9.45
N LEU A 102 -0.58 6.66 9.19
CA LEU A 102 -0.66 7.68 10.25
C LEU A 102 -1.90 7.48 11.12
N THR A 103 -3.03 7.10 10.50
CA THR A 103 -4.26 6.75 11.22
C THR A 103 -4.05 5.54 12.12
N TRP A 104 -3.44 4.47 11.60
CA TRP A 104 -3.11 3.27 12.37
C TRP A 104 -2.12 3.57 13.51
N ARG A 105 -1.07 4.37 13.27
CA ARG A 105 -0.11 4.78 14.30
C ARG A 105 -0.74 5.63 15.41
N ALA A 106 -1.77 6.41 15.10
CA ALA A 106 -2.43 7.29 16.07
C ALA A 106 -3.52 6.58 16.88
N THR A 107 -4.16 5.55 16.31
CA THR A 107 -5.34 4.91 16.91
C THR A 107 -5.11 3.47 17.36
N GLY A 108 -4.09 2.80 16.82
CA GLY A 108 -3.90 1.35 16.95
C GLY A 108 -4.92 0.52 16.17
N ASP A 109 -5.87 1.16 15.47
CA ASP A 109 -6.92 0.52 14.71
C ASP A 109 -6.50 0.31 13.25
N LEU A 110 -6.74 -0.89 12.73
CA LEU A 110 -6.48 -1.28 11.34
C LEU A 110 -7.60 -0.82 10.39
N ALA A 111 -8.63 -0.12 10.89
CA ALA A 111 -9.69 0.47 10.09
C ALA A 111 -9.11 1.32 8.94
N ARG A 112 -9.21 0.79 7.71
CA ARG A 112 -8.73 1.45 6.48
C ARG A 112 -9.81 2.37 5.92
N SER A 113 -9.41 3.52 5.38
CA SER A 113 -10.35 4.38 4.66
C SER A 113 -10.85 3.70 3.38
N VAL A 114 -12.18 3.64 3.21
CA VAL A 114 -12.85 3.04 2.03
C VAL A 114 -12.41 3.71 0.72
N CYS A 115 -12.02 5.00 0.76
CA CYS A 115 -11.44 5.72 -0.38
C CYS A 115 -10.12 5.10 -0.90
N THR A 116 -9.21 4.68 -0.02
CA THR A 116 -7.90 4.13 -0.41
C THR A 116 -8.05 2.73 -1.01
N VAL A 117 -8.94 1.92 -0.44
CA VAL A 117 -9.16 0.53 -0.89
C VAL A 117 -9.85 0.48 -2.27
N THR A 118 -10.74 1.42 -2.55
CA THR A 118 -11.53 1.43 -3.81
C THR A 118 -10.77 2.04 -4.98
N CYS A 119 -10.00 3.12 -4.76
CA CYS A 119 -9.33 3.84 -5.84
C CYS A 119 -7.92 3.31 -6.17
N LYS A 120 -7.27 2.53 -5.28
CA LYS A 120 -5.87 2.08 -5.46
C LYS A 120 -5.65 0.57 -5.39
N TRP A 121 -6.53 -0.16 -4.72
CA TRP A 121 -6.35 -1.60 -4.48
C TRP A 121 -7.20 -2.51 -5.34
N THR A 122 -7.89 -1.97 -6.34
CA THR A 122 -8.66 -2.77 -7.31
C THR A 122 -9.67 -3.70 -6.62
N TYR A 123 -10.20 -3.19 -5.51
CA TYR A 123 -11.19 -3.84 -4.70
C TYR A 123 -12.56 -3.53 -5.29
N LEU A 124 -13.22 -4.54 -5.84
CA LEU A 124 -14.60 -4.44 -6.31
C LEU A 124 -15.53 -4.39 -5.10
N ALA A 125 -15.78 -3.17 -4.60
CA ALA A 125 -16.68 -2.92 -3.48
C ALA A 125 -18.11 -3.48 -3.70
N HIS A 126 -18.49 -3.77 -4.94
CA HIS A 126 -19.80 -4.34 -5.28
C HIS A 126 -19.90 -5.87 -5.14
N GLU A 127 -18.79 -6.61 -5.02
CA GLU A 127 -18.81 -8.09 -5.00
C GLU A 127 -18.26 -8.73 -3.72
N GLN A 128 -17.74 -7.96 -2.76
CA GLN A 128 -16.99 -8.51 -1.60
C GLN A 128 -15.91 -9.53 -2.01
N ARG A 129 -15.27 -9.33 -3.17
CA ARG A 129 -14.23 -10.22 -3.69
C ARG A 129 -13.00 -9.44 -4.11
N TRP A 130 -11.86 -9.97 -3.68
CA TRP A 130 -10.56 -9.59 -4.23
C TRP A 130 -10.54 -9.98 -5.71
N GLY A 131 -10.08 -9.09 -6.59
CA GLY A 131 -9.84 -9.38 -8.00
C GLY A 131 -8.88 -10.56 -8.13
N CYS A 132 -9.46 -11.74 -8.26
CA CYS A 132 -8.80 -13.03 -8.05
C CYS A 132 -7.95 -13.42 -9.25
N ARG A 133 -6.86 -12.68 -9.54
CA ARG A 133 -5.68 -13.24 -10.27
C ARG A 133 -4.39 -12.40 -10.32
N LEU A 134 -4.24 -11.31 -9.56
CA LEU A 134 -2.97 -10.54 -9.56
C LEU A 134 -2.10 -10.75 -8.31
N LEU A 135 -2.62 -11.43 -7.29
CA LEU A 135 -1.89 -11.81 -6.08
C LEU A 135 -2.02 -13.32 -5.85
N PRO A 136 -0.96 -13.98 -5.34
CA PRO A 136 -1.03 -15.40 -4.99
C PRO A 136 -2.07 -15.66 -3.89
N ALA A 137 -2.59 -16.89 -3.85
CA ALA A 137 -3.74 -17.31 -3.05
C ALA A 137 -3.56 -17.16 -1.52
N ASP A 138 -2.33 -16.92 -1.05
CA ASP A 138 -1.94 -16.74 0.35
C ASP A 138 -2.27 -15.35 0.92
N TRP A 139 -2.67 -14.39 0.07
CA TRP A 139 -2.98 -13.02 0.50
C TRP A 139 -4.20 -12.91 1.44
N SER A 140 -5.20 -13.79 1.26
CA SER A 140 -6.47 -13.74 2.02
C SER A 140 -6.32 -13.96 3.53
N GLY A 141 -5.16 -14.46 3.99
CA GLY A 141 -4.83 -14.65 5.40
C GLY A 141 -4.00 -13.54 6.04
N ARG A 142 -3.39 -12.64 5.27
CA ARG A 142 -2.50 -11.56 5.78
C ARG A 142 -3.21 -10.22 5.96
N SER A 143 -4.42 -10.07 5.41
CA SER A 143 -5.17 -8.81 5.45
C SER A 143 -6.07 -8.63 6.68
N GLY A 144 -6.08 -9.58 7.62
CA GLY A 144 -6.77 -9.45 8.91
C GLY A 144 -8.29 -9.32 8.76
N ARG A 145 -9.01 -10.42 8.95
CA ARG A 145 -10.35 -10.35 9.56
C ARG A 145 -10.15 -10.07 11.04
N GLY A 146 -10.87 -9.08 11.56
CA GLY A 146 -10.88 -8.68 12.96
C GLY A 146 -11.10 -7.20 13.05
#